data_AF-A0A3L7UCE9-F1
#
_entry.id   AF-A0A3L7UCE9-F1
#
_cell.length_a   1.000
_cell.length_b   1.000
_cell.length_c   1.000
_cell.angle_alpha   90.00
_cell.angle_beta   90.00
_cell.angle_gamma   90.00
#
_symmetry.space_group_name_H-M   'P 1'
#
loop_
_entity.id
_entity.type
_entity.pdbx_description
1 polymer ?
#
loop_
_entity_poly.entity_id
_entity_poly.type
_entity_poly.pdbx_seq_one_letter_code
_entity_poly.pdbx_strand_id
1 'polypeptide(L)'
;MKIIFNQSIRSIDRPSGAAHIVIAAMLFTFIVMAAMTVDVAYMQLIRTELRTATDAAAKAGVEALIRTQNATAAKAAAVQYGLSVPSCVG
;
A
#
# COMPACT_ATOMS: atom_id res chain seq x y z
N MET A 1 -56.69 -39.28 8.37
CA MET A 1 -55.28 -39.66 8.58
C MET A 1 -54.55 -39.72 7.22
N LYS A 2 -54.16 -38.56 6.67
CA LYS A 2 -53.22 -38.39 5.55
C LYS A 2 -52.92 -36.89 5.47
N ILE A 3 -52.07 -36.45 6.39
CA ILE A 3 -51.60 -35.07 6.42
C ILE A 3 -50.83 -34.84 5.12
N ILE A 4 -51.27 -33.79 4.45
CA ILE A 4 -50.70 -33.17 3.27
C ILE A 4 -49.24 -32.82 3.58
N PHE A 5 -48.30 -33.61 3.10
CA PHE A 5 -46.89 -33.20 3.06
C PHE A 5 -46.27 -33.68 1.75
N ASN A 6 -46.88 -33.25 0.66
CA ASN A 6 -46.30 -33.33 -0.67
C ASN A 6 -45.23 -32.24 -0.79
N GLN A 7 -44.03 -32.54 -0.28
CA GLN A 7 -42.83 -31.76 -0.62
C GLN A 7 -42.49 -31.99 -2.08
N SER A 8 -43.21 -31.31 -2.97
CA SER A 8 -42.68 -30.97 -4.27
C SER A 8 -41.58 -29.95 -4.03
N ILE A 9 -40.35 -30.45 -3.87
CA ILE A 9 -39.15 -29.66 -4.13
C ILE A 9 -39.29 -29.25 -5.60
N ARG A 10 -39.93 -28.09 -5.84
CA ARG A 10 -39.84 -27.40 -7.11
C ARG A 10 -38.35 -27.17 -7.30
N SER A 11 -37.75 -27.96 -8.19
CA SER A 11 -36.44 -27.65 -8.74
C SER A 11 -36.56 -26.26 -9.34
N ILE A 12 -36.06 -25.27 -8.61
CA ILE A 12 -35.71 -24.00 -9.20
C ILE A 12 -34.69 -24.38 -10.26
N ASP A 13 -35.05 -24.31 -11.53
CA ASP A 13 -34.10 -24.26 -12.63
C ASP A 13 -33.24 -23.02 -12.39
N ARG A 14 -32.23 -23.17 -11.53
CA ARG A 14 -31.22 -22.17 -11.30
C ARG A 14 -30.38 -22.21 -12.56
N PRO A 15 -30.21 -21.10 -13.31
CA PRO A 15 -29.11 -21.00 -14.26
C PRO A 15 -27.82 -20.98 -13.44
N SER A 16 -27.39 -22.16 -13.00
CA SER A 16 -26.21 -22.40 -12.17
C SER A 16 -24.96 -21.94 -12.92
N GLY A 17 -24.94 -22.02 -14.26
CA GLY A 17 -23.84 -21.47 -15.06
C GLY A 17 -23.65 -19.96 -14.92
N ALA A 18 -24.74 -19.17 -14.97
CA ALA A 18 -24.64 -17.70 -14.93
C ALA A 18 -24.15 -17.17 -13.58
N ALA A 19 -24.60 -17.79 -12.48
CA ALA A 19 -24.16 -17.42 -11.14
C ALA A 19 -22.66 -17.68 -10.92
N HIS A 20 -22.12 -18.79 -11.43
CA HIS A 20 -20.70 -19.11 -11.28
C HIS A 20 -19.80 -18.15 -12.05
N ILE A 21 -20.23 -17.67 -13.22
CA ILE A 21 -19.47 -16.68 -14.00
C ILE A 21 -19.37 -15.35 -13.24
N VAL A 22 -20.48 -14.89 -12.65
CA VAL A 22 -20.48 -13.65 -11.86
C VAL A 22 -19.59 -13.78 -10.63
N ILE A 23 -19.66 -14.91 -9.93
CA ILE A 23 -18.79 -15.18 -8.77
C ILE A 23 -17.32 -15.20 -9.19
N ALA A 24 -16.98 -15.90 -10.28
CA ALA A 24 -15.62 -15.94 -10.80
C ALA A 24 -15.11 -14.55 -11.21
N ALA A 25 -15.95 -13.74 -11.85
CA ALA A 25 -15.62 -12.36 -12.23
C ALA A 25 -15.39 -11.46 -11.00
N MET A 26 -16.21 -11.59 -9.95
CA MET A 26 -16.03 -10.86 -8.70
C MET A 26 -14.74 -11.27 -7.98
N LEU A 27 -14.45 -12.57 -7.89
CA LEU A 27 -13.21 -13.08 -7.31
C LEU A 27 -11.98 -12.60 -8.08
N PHE A 28 -12.04 -12.65 -9.42
CA PHE A 28 -10.96 -12.15 -10.27
C PHE A 28 -10.72 -10.65 -10.06
N THR A 29 -11.78 -9.85 -10.06
CA THR A 29 -11.70 -8.40 -9.80
C THR A 29 -11.11 -8.11 -8.42
N PHE A 30 -11.49 -8.90 -7.41
CA PHE A 30 -10.96 -8.77 -6.06
C PHE A 30 -9.45 -9.03 -6.01
N ILE A 31 -8.94 -10.04 -6.72
CA ILE A 31 -7.51 -10.33 -6.82
C ILE A 31 -6.76 -9.18 -7.49
N VAL A 32 -7.29 -8.63 -8.59
CA VAL A 32 -6.67 -7.49 -9.29
C VAL A 32 -6.60 -6.25 -8.39
N MET A 33 -7.68 -5.94 -7.67
CA MET A 33 -7.71 -4.83 -6.72
C MET A 33 -6.73 -5.06 -5.55
N ALA A 34 -6.62 -6.28 -5.05
CA ALA A 34 -5.66 -6.62 -4.00
C ALA A 34 -4.20 -6.41 -4.47
N ALA A 35 -3.86 -6.86 -5.68
CA ALA A 35 -2.54 -6.64 -6.27
C ALA A 35 -2.21 -5.14 -6.39
N MET A 36 -3.14 -4.36 -6.95
CA MET A 36 -2.99 -2.90 -7.06
C MET A 36 -2.83 -2.23 -5.70
N THR A 37 -3.54 -2.71 -4.68
CA THR A 37 -3.43 -2.17 -3.31
C THR A 37 -2.04 -2.40 -2.73
N VAL A 38 -1.44 -3.57 -2.97
CA VAL A 38 -0.07 -3.87 -2.53
C VAL A 38 0.93 -2.95 -3.22
N ASP A 39 0.81 -2.75 -4.53
CA ASP A 39 1.70 -1.86 -5.29
C ASP A 39 1.62 -0.42 -4.78
N VAL A 40 0.40 0.08 -4.54
CA VAL A 40 0.18 1.42 -3.99
C VAL A 40 0.71 1.51 -2.56
N ALA A 41 0.44 0.54 -1.70
CA ALA A 41 0.94 0.54 -0.33
C ALA A 41 2.47 0.56 -0.28
N TYR A 42 3.12 -0.21 -1.14
CA TYR A 42 4.58 -0.22 -1.28
C TYR A 42 5.12 1.15 -1.72
N MET A 43 4.48 1.78 -2.71
CA MET A 43 4.88 3.14 -3.14
C MET A 43 4.68 4.18 -2.02
N GLN A 44 3.60 4.07 -1.23
CA GLN A 44 3.37 4.98 -0.11
C GLN A 44 4.39 4.77 1.02
N LEU A 45 4.79 3.52 1.28
CA LEU A 45 5.81 3.19 2.27
C LEU A 45 7.15 3.82 1.89
N ILE A 46 7.65 3.53 0.69
CA ILE A 46 8.92 4.08 0.21
C ILE A 46 8.91 5.62 0.19
N ARG A 47 7.80 6.24 -0.23
CA ARG A 47 7.67 7.70 -0.20
C ARG A 47 7.78 8.26 1.21
N THR A 48 7.25 7.56 2.20
CA THR A 48 7.30 7.97 3.61
C THR A 48 8.72 7.84 4.17
N GLU A 49 9.41 6.77 3.82
CA GLU A 49 10.82 6.56 4.20
C GLU A 49 11.74 7.61 3.57
N LEU A 50 11.58 7.89 2.27
CA LEU A 50 12.32 8.94 1.55
C LEU A 50 12.06 10.34 2.12
N ARG A 51 10.80 10.64 2.47
CA ARG A 51 10.44 11.90 3.10
C ARG A 51 11.16 12.08 4.44
N THR A 52 11.14 11.03 5.27
CA THR A 52 11.83 11.01 6.57
C THR A 52 13.34 11.21 6.40
N ALA A 53 13.96 10.55 5.41
CA ALA A 53 15.38 10.75 5.09
C ALA A 53 15.69 12.19 4.64
N THR A 54 14.80 12.78 3.85
CA THR A 54 14.94 14.17 3.36
C THR A 54 14.83 15.17 4.50
N ASP A 55 13.85 15.00 5.41
CA ASP A 55 13.68 15.87 6.57
C ASP A 55 14.89 15.78 7.53
N ALA A 56 15.44 14.58 7.73
CA ALA A 56 16.67 14.39 8.51
C ALA A 56 17.89 15.07 7.86
N ALA A 57 18.07 14.90 6.55
CA ALA A 57 19.15 15.55 5.81
C ALA A 57 19.02 17.09 5.81
N ALA A 58 17.80 17.60 5.67
CA ALA A 58 17.52 19.04 5.74
C ALA A 58 17.85 19.60 7.13
N LYS A 59 17.46 18.92 8.21
CA LYS A 59 17.79 19.31 9.58
C LYS A 59 19.31 19.40 9.79
N ALA A 60 20.06 18.40 9.33
CA ALA A 60 21.52 18.40 9.42
C ALA A 60 22.16 19.55 8.63
N GLY A 61 21.64 19.83 7.43
CA GLY A 61 22.07 20.97 6.63
C GLY A 61 21.81 22.31 7.32
N VAL A 62 20.62 22.47 7.91
CA VAL A 62 20.26 23.67 8.68
C VAL A 62 21.14 23.83 9.92
N GLU A 63 21.41 22.75 10.66
CA GLU A 63 22.29 22.81 11.83
C GLU A 63 23.71 23.26 11.44
N ALA A 64 24.26 22.70 10.35
CA ALA A 64 25.55 23.10 9.83
C ALA A 64 25.54 24.55 9.33
N LEU A 65 24.45 25.01 8.72
CA LEU A 65 24.30 26.40 8.29
C LEU A 65 24.25 27.37 9.47
N ILE A 66 23.50 27.05 10.53
CA ILE A 66 23.42 27.87 11.74
C ILE A 66 24.79 27.96 12.41
N ARG A 67 25.52 26.84 12.48
CA ARG A 67 26.83 26.79 13.16
C ARG A 67 27.93 27.49 12.39
N THR A 68 27.95 27.36 11.06
CA THR A 68 29.08 27.82 10.23
C THR A 68 28.79 29.09 9.44
N GLN A 69 27.51 29.47 9.32
CA GLN A 69 27.01 30.51 8.42
C GLN A 69 27.50 30.38 6.96
N ASN A 70 27.95 29.17 6.58
CA ASN A 70 28.53 28.89 5.28
C ASN A 70 27.66 27.88 4.53
N ALA A 71 27.04 28.33 3.43
CA ALA A 71 26.15 27.52 2.60
C ALA A 71 26.85 26.28 2.00
N THR A 72 28.16 26.36 1.75
CA THR A 72 28.93 25.25 1.17
C THR A 72 29.13 24.14 2.20
N ALA A 73 29.48 24.51 3.44
CA ALA A 73 29.62 23.56 4.55
C ALA A 73 28.27 22.92 4.94
N ALA A 74 27.19 23.69 4.89
CA ALA A 74 25.83 23.20 5.11
C ALA A 74 25.39 22.13 4.10
N LYS A 75 25.66 22.37 2.81
CA LYS A 75 25.37 21.39 1.75
C LYS A 75 26.20 20.11 1.92
N ALA A 76 27.48 20.23 2.24
CA ALA A 76 28.34 19.08 2.48
C ALA A 76 27.82 18.21 3.65
N ALA A 77 27.40 18.84 4.75
CA ALA A 77 26.81 18.12 5.89
C ALA A 77 25.49 17.43 5.52
N ALA A 78 24.59 18.10 4.80
CA ALA A 78 23.33 17.51 4.35
C ALA A 78 23.54 16.28 3.45
N VAL A 79 24.49 16.36 2.51
CA VAL A 79 24.85 15.24 1.63
C VAL A 79 25.47 14.09 2.42
N GLN A 80 26.36 14.40 3.36
CA GLN A 80 27.01 13.38 4.20
C GLN A 80 25.98 12.62 5.04
N TYR A 81 25.00 13.33 5.61
CA TYR A 81 23.89 12.69 6.31
C TYR A 81 23.03 11.84 5.38
N GLY A 82 22.70 12.35 4.17
CA GLY A 82 21.95 11.61 3.15
C GLY A 82 22.57 10.27 2.75
N LEU A 83 23.90 10.17 2.74
CA LEU A 83 24.64 8.93 2.47
C LEU A 83 24.62 7.93 3.65
N SER A 84 24.33 8.40 4.87
CA SER A 84 24.33 7.61 6.11
C SER A 84 22.94 7.11 6.55
N VAL A 85 21.87 7.49 5.84
CA VAL A 85 20.47 7.12 6.19
C VAL A 85 20.04 5.66 5.95
N PRO A 86 20.69 4.80 5.12
CA PRO A 86 20.06 3.55 4.69
C PRO A 86 19.80 2.50 5.80
N SER A 87 20.24 2.74 7.05
CA SER A 87 20.12 1.79 8.17
C SER A 87 19.29 2.27 9.37
N CYS A 88 18.70 3.47 9.34
CA CYS A 88 18.03 4.06 10.52
C CYS A 88 16.49 4.19 10.38
N VAL A 89 15.92 3.71 9.27
CA VAL A 89 14.47 3.77 9.00
C VAL A 89 13.91 2.35 9.16
N GLY A 90 13.68 1.95 10.40
CA GLY A 90 13.12 0.66 10.79
C GLY A 90 12.57 0.75 12.20
#